data_AF-A0A3D1QUC5-F1
#
_entry.id   AF-A0A3D1QUC5-F1
#
_cell.length_a   1.000
_cell.length_b   1.000
_cell.length_c   1.000
_cell.angle_alpha   90.00
_cell.angle_beta   90.00
_cell.angle_gamma   90.00
#
_symmetry.space_group_name_H-M   'P 1'
#
loop_
_entity.id
_entity.type
_entity.pdbx_description
1 polymer ?
#
loop_
_entity_poly.entity_id
_entity_poly.type
_entity_poly.pdbx_seq_one_letter_code
_entity_poly.pdbx_strand_id
1 'polypeptide(L)'
;MVGEVGLREAARQSVQSAAAGARKVAAVDGFLDSIAAYVQREKNASLDGLLKRLALDAREDDTAPDGSYVSLMSLHAAKGLEWPYVFLCGMEEELLPHSGMQGELPNLPEERRLAYVGITRARERLYLTRAAQRVRRGKPMPKAASRFLDDIPSGLLEVVDHTAIPAGPAGEAERSFFSALRSRLKARP
;
A
#
# COMPACT_ATOMS: atom_id res chain seq x y z
N MET A 1 10.56 36.12 4.97
CA MET A 1 9.72 35.68 3.82
C MET A 1 8.70 34.59 4.16
N VAL A 2 9.03 33.32 4.47
CA VAL A 2 7.96 32.32 4.77
C VAL A 2 7.25 32.57 6.11
N GLY A 3 7.95 33.12 7.11
CA GLY A 3 7.36 33.48 8.41
C GLY A 3 6.31 34.61 8.33
N GLU A 4 6.32 35.42 7.27
CA GLU A 4 5.46 36.61 7.15
C GLU A 4 4.06 36.29 6.64
N VAL A 5 3.85 35.13 6.00
CA VAL A 5 2.56 34.77 5.37
C VAL A 5 1.62 34.03 6.34
N GLY A 6 2.10 33.65 7.54
CA GLY A 6 1.27 33.01 8.57
C GLY A 6 0.76 31.59 8.23
N LEU A 7 1.30 30.95 7.17
CA LEU A 7 0.76 29.69 6.63
C LEU A 7 0.69 28.55 7.67
N ARG A 8 1.70 28.44 8.53
CA ARG A 8 1.77 27.43 9.60
C ARG A 8 0.70 27.66 10.66
N GLU A 9 0.44 28.91 11.00
CA GLU A 9 -0.56 29.28 12.00
C GLU A 9 -1.99 29.06 11.46
N ALA A 10 -2.23 29.46 10.21
CA ALA A 10 -3.47 29.16 9.50
C ALA A 10 -3.73 27.63 9.39
N ALA A 11 -2.68 26.84 9.12
CA ALA A 11 -2.78 25.38 9.10
C ALA A 11 -3.20 24.79 10.45
N ARG A 12 -2.64 25.29 11.56
CA ARG A 12 -3.02 24.86 12.93
C ARG A 12 -4.45 25.25 13.28
N GLN A 13 -4.86 26.47 12.98
CA GLN A 13 -6.18 27.00 13.32
C GLN A 13 -7.31 26.40 12.47
N SER A 14 -6.99 25.88 11.28
CA SER A 14 -7.97 25.28 10.36
C SER A 14 -8.50 23.90 10.81
N VAL A 15 -8.01 23.35 11.92
CA VAL A 15 -8.41 22.02 12.42
C VAL A 15 -8.57 22.03 13.93
N GLN A 16 -9.57 21.29 14.43
CA GLN A 16 -9.95 21.31 15.84
C GLN A 16 -9.01 20.48 16.74
N SER A 17 -8.25 19.53 16.16
CA SER A 17 -7.36 18.65 16.91
C SER A 17 -5.91 19.07 16.76
N ALA A 18 -5.17 19.15 17.87
CA ALA A 18 -3.74 19.41 17.88
C ALA A 18 -2.94 18.41 17.02
N ALA A 19 -3.32 17.13 17.03
CA ALA A 19 -2.67 16.09 16.21
C ALA A 19 -2.98 16.25 14.71
N ALA A 20 -4.16 16.75 14.34
CA ALA A 20 -4.45 17.11 12.96
C ALA A 20 -3.69 18.37 12.54
N GLY A 21 -3.56 19.35 13.45
CA GLY A 21 -2.82 20.60 13.22
C GLY A 21 -1.34 20.35 12.98
N ALA A 22 -0.72 19.52 13.82
CA ALA A 22 0.67 19.11 13.65
C ALA A 22 0.92 18.42 12.29
N ARG A 23 0.03 17.50 11.87
CA ARG A 23 0.13 16.84 10.56
C ARG A 23 0.00 17.84 9.40
N LYS A 24 -0.91 18.80 9.51
CA LYS A 24 -1.12 19.80 8.45
C LYS A 24 0.06 20.78 8.35
N VAL A 25 0.66 21.14 9.47
CA VAL A 25 1.90 21.92 9.50
C VAL A 25 3.05 21.15 8.87
N ALA A 26 3.23 19.87 9.22
CA ALA A 26 4.25 19.03 8.61
C ALA A 26 4.07 18.89 7.08
N ALA A 27 2.82 18.80 6.60
CA ALA A 27 2.54 18.81 5.17
C ALA A 27 2.90 20.14 4.49
N VAL A 28 2.62 21.28 5.16
CA VAL A 28 3.06 22.60 4.69
C VAL A 28 4.58 22.68 4.62
N ASP A 29 5.28 22.22 5.66
CA ASP A 29 6.74 22.22 5.69
C ASP A 29 7.32 21.34 4.58
N GLY A 30 6.81 20.12 4.39
CA GLY A 30 7.23 19.24 3.29
C GLY A 30 6.98 19.84 1.90
N PHE A 31 5.88 20.58 1.72
CA PHE A 31 5.62 21.30 0.46
C PHE A 31 6.59 22.47 0.24
N LEU A 32 6.96 23.20 1.28
CA LEU A 32 7.95 24.27 1.18
C LEU A 32 9.34 23.71 0.87
N ASP A 33 9.70 22.58 1.47
CA ASP A 33 10.96 21.89 1.20
C ASP A 33 11.02 21.37 -0.24
N SER A 34 9.90 20.85 -0.78
CA SER A 34 9.85 20.41 -2.18
C SER A 34 9.99 21.57 -3.17
N ILE A 35 9.43 22.75 -2.87
CA ILE A 35 9.66 23.98 -3.65
C ILE A 35 11.14 24.40 -3.58
N ALA A 36 11.74 24.38 -2.40
CA ALA A 36 13.15 24.74 -2.23
C ALA A 36 14.06 23.80 -3.03
N ALA A 37 13.80 22.50 -3.00
CA ALA A 37 14.52 21.50 -3.78
C ALA A 37 14.34 21.71 -5.31
N TYR A 38 13.13 22.05 -5.76
CA TYR A 38 12.86 22.40 -7.16
C TYR A 38 13.71 23.59 -7.62
N VAL A 39 13.73 24.67 -6.83
CA VAL A 39 14.51 25.88 -7.14
C VAL A 39 16.02 25.60 -7.19
N GLN A 40 16.52 24.71 -6.34
CA GLN A 40 17.94 24.33 -6.36
C GLN A 40 18.32 23.45 -7.56
N ARG A 41 17.40 22.57 -7.99
CA ARG A 41 17.65 21.61 -9.08
C ARG A 41 17.52 22.24 -10.46
N GLU A 42 16.59 23.18 -10.64
CA GLU A 42 16.28 23.77 -11.95
C GLU A 42 16.99 25.11 -12.17
N LYS A 43 17.80 25.18 -13.23
CA LYS A 43 18.55 26.41 -13.59
C LYS A 43 17.64 27.62 -13.88
N ASN A 44 16.45 27.37 -14.42
CA ASN A 44 15.45 28.38 -14.76
C ASN A 44 14.13 28.10 -14.02
N ALA A 45 14.20 27.91 -12.71
CA ALA A 45 13.02 27.66 -11.88
C ALA A 45 11.98 28.77 -12.05
N SER A 46 10.73 28.40 -12.34
CA SER A 46 9.61 29.34 -12.45
C SER A 46 8.34 28.75 -11.82
N LEU A 47 7.41 29.61 -11.42
CA LEU A 47 6.14 29.17 -10.85
C LEU A 47 5.32 28.35 -11.87
N ASP A 48 5.28 28.77 -13.13
CA ASP A 48 4.61 28.02 -14.20
C ASP A 48 5.25 26.63 -14.40
N GLY A 49 6.59 26.55 -14.37
CA GLY A 49 7.31 25.28 -14.42
C GLY A 49 7.00 24.36 -13.24
N LEU A 50 6.95 24.91 -12.02
CA LEU A 50 6.56 24.18 -10.82
C LEU A 50 5.12 23.66 -10.92
N LEU A 51 4.16 24.50 -11.33
CA LEU A 51 2.75 24.11 -11.45
C LEU A 51 2.54 23.03 -12.51
N LYS A 52 3.23 23.12 -13.65
CA LYS A 52 3.23 22.08 -14.69
C LYS A 52 3.78 20.77 -14.16
N ARG A 53 4.88 20.83 -13.39
CA ARG A 53 5.45 19.65 -12.75
C ARG A 53 4.48 19.03 -11.76
N LEU A 54 3.92 19.79 -10.83
CA LEU A 54 2.96 19.29 -9.84
C LEU A 54 1.71 18.67 -10.49
N ALA A 55 1.28 19.21 -11.64
CA ALA A 55 0.19 18.64 -12.41
C ALA A 55 0.52 17.28 -13.05
N LEU A 56 1.81 16.98 -13.26
CA LEU A 56 2.31 15.73 -13.86
C LEU A 56 2.78 14.72 -12.79
N ASP A 57 3.41 15.18 -11.72
CA ASP A 57 4.11 14.39 -10.69
C ASP A 57 3.19 13.78 -9.61
N ALA A 58 1.88 13.75 -9.79
CA ALA A 58 0.93 13.35 -8.75
C ALA A 58 1.02 11.85 -8.31
N ARG A 59 2.04 11.09 -8.72
CA ARG A 59 2.10 9.63 -8.52
C ARG A 59 3.45 9.03 -8.15
N GLU A 60 4.53 9.78 -8.04
CA GLU A 60 5.84 9.23 -7.66
C GLU A 60 6.31 9.86 -6.35
N ASP A 61 5.97 9.20 -5.23
CA ASP A 61 6.76 9.34 -4.00
C ASP A 61 8.11 8.66 -4.26
N ASP A 62 8.99 9.37 -4.96
CA ASP A 62 10.37 8.94 -5.29
C ASP A 62 11.29 8.97 -4.05
N THR A 63 10.72 9.21 -2.87
CA THR A 63 11.40 9.15 -1.58
C THR A 63 11.23 7.76 -0.99
N ALA A 64 11.87 6.78 -1.62
CA ALA A 64 12.16 5.53 -0.92
C ALA A 64 12.93 5.89 0.36
N PRO A 65 12.42 5.56 1.57
CA PRO A 65 13.12 5.88 2.80
C PRO A 65 14.48 5.16 2.83
N ASP A 66 15.52 5.84 3.32
CA ASP A 66 16.84 5.24 3.50
C ASP A 66 16.73 4.01 4.41
N GLY A 67 17.10 2.83 3.90
CA GLY A 67 17.12 1.56 4.65
C GLY A 67 16.29 0.44 4.05
N SER A 68 16.06 -0.62 4.84
CA SER A 68 15.24 -1.78 4.45
C SER A 68 13.76 -1.52 4.74
N TYR A 69 12.91 -1.57 3.72
CA TYR A 69 11.47 -1.36 3.85
C TYR A 69 10.68 -2.42 3.07
N VAL A 70 9.41 -2.55 3.40
CA VAL A 70 8.44 -3.37 2.65
C VAL A 70 7.63 -2.45 1.75
N SER A 71 7.64 -2.71 0.46
CA SER A 71 6.81 -1.98 -0.51
C SER A 71 5.38 -2.51 -0.47
N LEU A 72 4.44 -1.66 -0.05
CA LEU A 72 3.00 -1.94 -0.15
C LEU A 72 2.39 -1.05 -1.23
N MET A 73 1.75 -1.68 -2.22
CA MET A 73 1.14 -0.97 -3.33
C MET A 73 -0.02 -1.76 -3.94
N SER A 74 -0.77 -1.12 -4.84
CA SER A 74 -1.80 -1.81 -5.63
C SER A 74 -1.17 -2.64 -6.77
N LEU A 75 -1.91 -3.62 -7.29
CA LEU A 75 -1.49 -4.38 -8.48
C LEU A 75 -1.14 -3.49 -9.68
N HIS A 76 -1.88 -2.40 -9.87
CA HIS A 76 -1.65 -1.44 -10.94
C HIS A 76 -0.32 -0.70 -10.77
N ALA A 77 0.00 -0.29 -9.54
CA ALA A 77 1.24 0.41 -9.23
C ALA A 77 2.48 -0.51 -9.35
N ALA A 78 2.30 -1.82 -9.22
CA ALA A 78 3.38 -2.80 -9.35
C ALA A 78 3.81 -3.06 -10.81
N LYS A 79 3.10 -2.51 -11.80
CA LYS A 79 3.40 -2.74 -13.21
C LYS A 79 4.80 -2.24 -13.57
N GLY A 80 5.62 -3.11 -14.16
CA GLY A 80 7.00 -2.79 -14.55
C GLY A 80 8.03 -2.91 -13.43
N LEU A 81 7.59 -3.16 -12.20
CA LEU A 81 8.45 -3.41 -11.04
C LEU A 81 8.55 -4.91 -10.75
N GLU A 82 9.61 -5.35 -10.07
CA GLU A 82 9.83 -6.75 -9.74
C GLU A 82 10.59 -6.89 -8.41
N TRP A 83 10.29 -7.95 -7.67
CA TRP A 83 10.91 -8.22 -6.36
C TRP A 83 11.27 -9.71 -6.22
N PRO A 84 12.31 -10.05 -5.42
CA PRO A 84 12.61 -11.45 -5.09
C PRO A 84 11.42 -12.18 -4.46
N TYR A 85 10.72 -11.51 -3.54
CA TYR A 85 9.59 -12.07 -2.79
C TYR A 85 8.36 -11.16 -2.98
N VAL A 86 7.22 -11.75 -3.37
CA VAL A 86 5.96 -11.02 -3.54
C VAL A 86 4.85 -11.71 -2.77
N PHE A 87 4.06 -10.92 -2.06
CA PHE A 87 2.82 -11.35 -1.41
C PHE A 87 1.64 -10.74 -2.16
N LEU A 88 0.95 -11.57 -2.95
CA LEU A 88 -0.29 -11.19 -3.59
C LEU A 88 -1.46 -11.49 -2.66
N CYS A 89 -1.95 -10.44 -2.01
CA CYS A 89 -2.95 -10.55 -0.97
C CYS A 89 -4.37 -10.37 -1.50
N GLY A 90 -5.31 -11.16 -0.99
CA GLY A 90 -6.73 -11.01 -1.30
C GLY A 90 -7.16 -11.72 -2.58
N MET A 91 -6.66 -12.93 -2.80
CA MET A 91 -7.12 -13.84 -3.85
C MET A 91 -8.52 -14.39 -3.53
N GLU A 92 -9.51 -13.50 -3.59
CA GLU A 92 -10.91 -13.72 -3.20
C GLU A 92 -11.85 -13.21 -4.29
N GLU A 93 -13.00 -13.88 -4.47
CA GLU A 93 -14.07 -13.35 -5.32
C GLU A 93 -14.51 -11.95 -4.84
N GLU A 94 -14.91 -11.11 -5.79
CA GLU A 94 -15.27 -9.70 -5.62
C GLU A 94 -14.12 -8.75 -5.26
N LEU A 95 -12.95 -9.27 -4.86
CA LEU A 95 -11.74 -8.49 -4.63
C LEU A 95 -10.75 -8.62 -5.80
N LEU A 96 -10.48 -9.85 -6.21
CA LEU A 96 -9.72 -10.18 -7.42
C LEU A 96 -10.26 -11.51 -7.97
N PRO A 97 -11.19 -11.50 -8.95
CA PRO A 97 -11.61 -10.35 -9.74
C PRO A 97 -12.43 -9.34 -8.93
N HIS A 98 -12.18 -8.05 -9.15
CA HIS A 98 -13.00 -6.98 -8.59
C HIS A 98 -14.44 -7.11 -9.12
N SER A 99 -15.46 -6.90 -8.28
CA SER A 99 -16.87 -7.07 -8.64
C SER A 99 -17.42 -6.07 -9.69
N GLY A 100 -16.56 -5.29 -10.33
CA GLY A 100 -16.94 -4.15 -11.16
C GLY A 100 -17.35 -2.91 -10.36
N MET A 101 -17.57 -1.80 -11.06
CA MET A 101 -18.16 -0.59 -10.50
C MET A 101 -19.69 -0.68 -10.54
N GLN A 102 -20.38 0.17 -9.78
CA GLN A 102 -21.84 0.15 -9.71
C GLN A 102 -22.47 0.26 -11.12
N GLY A 103 -23.17 -0.79 -11.55
CA GLY A 103 -23.85 -0.84 -12.85
C GLY A 103 -23.04 -1.48 -13.98
N GLU A 104 -21.78 -1.85 -13.76
CA GLU A 104 -20.92 -2.49 -14.76
C GLU A 104 -20.60 -3.94 -14.37
N LEU A 105 -20.59 -4.83 -15.36
CA LEU A 105 -20.10 -6.19 -15.16
C LEU A 105 -18.57 -6.19 -15.04
N PRO A 106 -18.00 -7.07 -14.20
CA PRO A 106 -16.56 -7.19 -14.10
C PRO A 106 -15.95 -7.61 -15.45
N ASN A 107 -14.94 -6.86 -15.90
CA ASN A 107 -14.14 -7.22 -17.07
C ASN A 107 -13.16 -8.34 -16.68
N LEU A 108 -13.67 -9.57 -16.63
CA LEU A 108 -12.89 -10.74 -16.21
C LEU A 108 -11.59 -10.95 -16.99
N PRO A 109 -11.54 -10.78 -18.34
CA PRO A 109 -10.27 -10.82 -19.06
C PRO A 109 -9.23 -9.83 -18.56
N GLU A 110 -9.62 -8.59 -18.27
CA GLU A 110 -8.70 -7.57 -17.76
C GLU A 110 -8.27 -7.85 -16.32
N GLU A 111 -9.19 -8.27 -15.46
CA GLU A 111 -8.86 -8.67 -14.08
C GLU A 111 -7.92 -9.88 -14.05
N ARG A 112 -8.09 -10.82 -14.98
CA ARG A 112 -7.20 -11.98 -15.15
C ARG A 112 -5.80 -11.54 -15.59
N ARG A 113 -5.72 -10.57 -16.51
CA ARG A 113 -4.45 -9.95 -16.91
C ARG A 113 -3.78 -9.25 -15.73
N LEU A 114 -4.56 -8.58 -14.89
CA LEU A 114 -4.06 -7.92 -13.69
C LEU A 114 -3.49 -8.94 -12.68
N ALA A 115 -4.17 -10.08 -12.47
CA ALA A 115 -3.65 -11.18 -11.67
C ALA A 115 -2.35 -11.75 -12.24
N TYR A 116 -2.29 -11.98 -13.55
CA TYR A 116 -1.06 -12.41 -14.24
C TYR A 116 0.09 -11.43 -14.06
N VAL A 117 -0.16 -10.12 -14.17
CA VAL A 117 0.85 -9.09 -13.89
C VAL A 117 1.35 -9.23 -12.46
N GLY A 118 0.46 -9.36 -11.47
CA GLY A 118 0.82 -9.58 -10.06
C GLY A 118 1.72 -10.80 -9.84
N ILE A 119 1.34 -11.94 -10.42
CA ILE A 119 2.11 -13.20 -10.36
C ILE A 119 3.52 -13.01 -10.91
N THR A 120 3.65 -12.34 -12.06
CA THR A 120 4.95 -12.14 -12.74
C THR A 120 5.82 -11.07 -12.10
N ARG A 121 5.39 -10.39 -11.03
CA ARG A 121 6.27 -9.46 -10.30
C ARG A 121 7.27 -10.20 -9.39
N ALA A 122 7.00 -11.48 -9.08
CA ALA A 122 7.87 -12.31 -8.25
C ALA A 122 9.02 -12.93 -9.06
N ARG A 123 10.26 -12.78 -8.58
CA ARG A 123 11.43 -13.40 -9.19
C ARG A 123 11.81 -14.75 -8.59
N GLU A 124 11.64 -14.91 -7.27
CA GLU A 124 12.03 -16.14 -6.56
C GLU A 124 10.82 -16.85 -5.93
N ARG A 125 10.04 -16.14 -5.10
CA ARG A 125 8.87 -16.72 -4.43
C ARG A 125 7.65 -15.83 -4.50
N LEU A 126 6.53 -16.47 -4.80
CA LEU A 126 5.21 -15.86 -4.80
C LEU A 126 4.35 -16.49 -3.71
N TYR A 127 3.80 -15.65 -2.84
CA TYR A 127 2.83 -16.04 -1.83
C TYR A 127 1.46 -15.50 -2.22
N LEU A 128 0.50 -16.40 -2.40
CA LEU A 128 -0.89 -16.07 -2.68
C LEU A 128 -1.69 -16.22 -1.39
N THR A 129 -2.40 -15.18 -0.95
CA THR A 129 -3.18 -15.25 0.30
C THR A 129 -4.64 -14.88 0.08
N ARG A 130 -5.52 -15.52 0.84
CA ARG A 130 -6.95 -15.19 0.93
C ARG A 130 -7.42 -15.22 2.38
N ALA A 131 -8.39 -14.39 2.72
CA ALA A 131 -9.12 -14.49 3.97
C ALA A 131 -10.37 -15.37 3.77
N ALA A 132 -10.68 -16.27 4.72
CA ALA A 132 -11.94 -17.00 4.70
C ALA A 132 -13.15 -16.10 5.03
N GLN A 133 -12.92 -15.06 5.84
CA GLN A 133 -13.93 -14.08 6.22
C GLN A 133 -13.32 -12.68 6.32
N ARG A 134 -14.11 -11.65 5.99
CA ARG A 134 -13.76 -10.23 6.19
C ARG A 134 -14.86 -9.51 6.96
N VAL A 135 -14.50 -8.45 7.67
CA VAL A 135 -15.50 -7.61 8.36
C VAL A 135 -15.86 -6.44 7.45
N ARG A 136 -17.15 -6.30 7.12
CA ARG A 136 -17.68 -5.15 6.37
C ARG A 136 -18.88 -4.58 7.10
N ARG A 137 -18.86 -3.28 7.38
CA ARG A 137 -19.90 -2.59 8.19
C ARG A 137 -20.21 -3.33 9.50
N GLY A 138 -19.16 -3.80 10.18
CA GLY A 138 -19.25 -4.50 11.46
C GLY A 138 -19.76 -5.95 11.39
N LYS A 139 -20.10 -6.47 10.21
CA LYS A 139 -20.59 -7.85 10.05
C LYS A 139 -19.52 -8.73 9.39
N PRO A 140 -19.30 -9.97 9.88
CA PRO A 140 -18.46 -10.93 9.19
C PRO A 140 -19.12 -11.36 7.89
N MET A 141 -18.34 -11.37 6.82
CA MET A 141 -18.74 -11.80 5.48
C MET A 141 -17.80 -12.90 5.02
N PRO A 142 -18.29 -14.13 4.79
CA PRO A 142 -17.52 -15.19 4.15
C PRO A 142 -17.04 -14.75 2.78
N LYS A 143 -15.82 -15.16 2.42
CA LYS A 143 -15.20 -14.85 1.13
C LYS A 143 -14.85 -16.15 0.41
N ALA A 144 -15.38 -16.31 -0.80
CA ALA A 144 -14.97 -17.39 -1.68
C ALA A 144 -13.55 -17.16 -2.20
N ALA A 145 -12.83 -18.24 -2.47
CA ALA A 145 -11.53 -18.18 -3.11
C ALA A 145 -11.66 -17.60 -4.51
N SER A 146 -10.70 -16.80 -4.95
CA SER A 146 -10.65 -16.28 -6.33
C SER A 146 -10.64 -17.44 -7.32
N ARG A 147 -11.50 -17.37 -8.34
CA ARG A 147 -11.46 -18.28 -9.50
C ARG A 147 -10.10 -18.31 -10.21
N PHE A 148 -9.27 -17.28 -10.08
CA PHE A 148 -7.94 -17.26 -10.70
C PHE A 148 -6.95 -18.22 -10.04
N LEU A 149 -7.26 -18.72 -8.84
CA LEU A 149 -6.49 -19.80 -8.23
C LEU A 149 -6.67 -21.12 -8.96
N ASP A 150 -7.87 -21.38 -9.52
CA ASP A 150 -8.18 -22.60 -10.26
C ASP A 150 -7.44 -22.66 -11.62
N ASP A 151 -7.01 -21.50 -12.13
CA ASP A 151 -6.21 -21.40 -13.35
C ASP A 151 -4.74 -21.83 -13.14
N ILE A 152 -4.29 -21.94 -11.88
CA ILE A 152 -2.92 -22.31 -11.56
C ILE A 152 -2.85 -23.83 -11.43
N PRO A 153 -1.93 -24.51 -12.16
CA PRO A 153 -1.76 -25.95 -12.05
C PRO A 153 -1.50 -26.37 -10.60
N SER A 154 -2.28 -27.33 -10.10
CA SER A 154 -2.21 -27.78 -8.70
C SER A 154 -0.84 -28.28 -8.27
N GLY A 155 -0.06 -28.88 -9.20
CA GLY A 155 1.31 -29.32 -8.95
C GLY A 155 2.32 -28.19 -8.70
N LEU A 156 1.94 -26.93 -8.93
CA LEU A 156 2.75 -25.74 -8.65
C LEU A 156 2.33 -25.02 -7.37
N LEU A 157 1.27 -25.47 -6.70
CA LEU A 157 0.74 -24.85 -5.49
C LEU A 157 1.06 -25.69 -4.25
N GLU A 158 1.71 -25.06 -3.28
CA GLU A 158 1.72 -25.54 -1.90
C GLU A 158 0.60 -24.83 -1.14
N VAL A 159 -0.41 -25.60 -0.72
CA VAL A 159 -1.58 -25.05 -0.01
C VAL A 159 -1.37 -25.19 1.49
N VAL A 160 -1.32 -24.06 2.19
CA VAL A 160 -1.23 -24.00 3.65
C VAL A 160 -2.52 -23.40 4.20
N ASP A 161 -3.25 -24.17 5.02
CA ASP A 161 -4.46 -23.69 5.67
C ASP A 161 -4.16 -23.12 7.07
N HIS A 162 -4.19 -21.79 7.17
CA HIS A 162 -4.02 -21.06 8.42
C HIS A 162 -5.36 -20.78 9.15
N THR A 163 -6.48 -21.29 8.65
CA THR A 163 -7.80 -21.16 9.28
C THR A 163 -8.07 -22.24 10.32
N ALA A 164 -7.22 -23.26 10.38
CA ALA A 164 -7.16 -24.16 11.53
C ALA A 164 -6.86 -23.33 12.79
N ILE A 165 -7.87 -23.14 13.62
CA ILE A 165 -7.72 -22.53 14.94
C ILE A 165 -6.72 -23.39 15.71
N PRO A 166 -5.52 -22.92 16.09
CA PRO A 166 -4.74 -23.64 17.09
C PRO A 166 -5.62 -23.74 18.33
N ALA A 167 -5.87 -24.96 18.81
CA ALA A 167 -6.74 -25.18 19.96
C ALA A 167 -6.17 -24.43 21.20
N GLY A 168 -6.73 -23.26 21.52
CA GLY A 168 -6.36 -22.52 22.72
C GLY A 168 -6.70 -21.02 22.65
N PRO A 169 -6.87 -20.33 23.79
CA PRO A 169 -6.95 -18.88 23.80
C PRO A 169 -5.65 -18.31 23.21
N ALA A 170 -5.72 -17.15 22.55
CA ALA A 170 -4.56 -16.42 22.06
C ALA A 170 -3.53 -16.28 23.19
N GLY A 171 -2.54 -17.17 23.19
CA GLY A 171 -1.60 -17.29 24.29
C GLY A 171 -0.71 -16.06 24.36
N GLU A 172 -0.04 -15.90 25.49
CA GLU A 172 1.08 -14.98 25.68
C GLU A 172 2.12 -15.08 24.54
N ALA A 173 2.18 -16.24 23.88
CA ALA A 173 2.97 -16.54 22.69
C ALA A 173 2.67 -15.66 21.45
N GLU A 174 1.41 -15.28 21.16
CA GLU A 174 1.11 -14.40 20.01
C GLU A 174 1.42 -12.92 20.31
N ARG A 175 1.17 -12.47 21.54
CA ARG A 175 1.61 -11.14 22.01
C ARG A 175 3.13 -11.05 22.05
N SER A 176 3.78 -12.13 22.49
CA SER A 176 5.22 -12.32 22.43
C SER A 176 5.71 -12.39 20.98
N PHE A 177 4.99 -13.01 20.05
CA PHE A 177 5.36 -13.08 18.64
C PHE A 177 5.46 -11.70 17.99
N PHE A 178 4.43 -10.84 18.11
CA PHE A 178 4.51 -9.49 17.56
C PHE A 178 5.53 -8.61 18.28
N SER A 179 5.73 -8.81 19.59
CA SER A 179 6.78 -8.14 20.37
C SER A 179 8.19 -8.56 19.91
N ALA A 180 8.41 -9.86 19.70
CA ALA A 180 9.65 -10.46 19.24
C ALA A 180 9.93 -10.16 17.76
N LEU A 181 8.88 -10.06 16.93
CA LEU A 181 8.99 -9.60 15.55
C LEU A 181 9.41 -8.13 15.53
N ARG A 182 8.78 -7.28 16.35
CA ARG A 182 9.18 -5.86 16.50
C ARG A 182 10.61 -5.73 17.02
N SER A 183 11.05 -6.58 17.94
CA SER A 183 12.43 -6.54 18.44
C SER A 183 13.43 -6.97 17.38
N ARG A 184 13.12 -8.00 16.56
CA ARG A 184 13.97 -8.43 15.43
C ARG A 184 14.04 -7.39 14.31
N LEU A 185 12.95 -6.68 14.05
CA LEU A 185 12.92 -5.57 13.09
C LEU A 185 13.67 -4.33 13.60
N LYS A 186 13.78 -4.15 14.91
CA LYS A 186 14.56 -3.07 15.54
C LYS A 186 16.03 -3.44 15.78
N ALA A 187 16.35 -4.73 15.85
CA ALA A 187 17.67 -5.23 16.19
C ALA A 187 18.35 -5.86 14.97
N ARG A 188 18.91 -5.02 14.09
CA ARG A 188 20.29 -5.18 13.55
C ARG A 188 20.66 -4.01 12.62
N PRO A 189 21.98 -3.82 12.39
CA PRO A 189 22.70 -2.55 12.43
C PRO A 189 22.45 -1.66 11.21
#